data_AF-A0A0G4LU82-F1
#
_entry.id   AF-A0A0G4LU82-F1
#
_cell.length_a   1.000
_cell.length_b   1.000
_cell.length_c   1.000
_cell.angle_alpha   90.00
_cell.angle_beta   90.00
_cell.angle_gamma   90.00
#
_symmetry.space_group_name_H-M   'P 1'
#
loop_
_entity.id
_entity.type
_entity.pdbx_description
1 polymer ?
#
loop_
_entity_poly.entity_id
_entity_poly.type
_entity_poly.pdbx_seq_one_letter_code
_entity_poly.pdbx_strand_id
1 'polypeptide(L)'
;MAPIKKSKKDANSINSKLALVLKSGKVVMGYKSTLKSLRSGKAKLILIAGNTPPLRKSELEGVTECFKPETLWWFNPIEVLTSQLFTGAVIALPQEVTTILTVLRLAQQIMFGFFLSGICLAFVMLLVSAVAMRSRWWSLPLAIFAFLDALLVTVASILGTAMSVVAKYALTAQSELNLRASLGARMFAFMWVASTATIVAFFIHAIMGCCCRRHPLDERRTKTEPTPDGSQATSEPTATTSTRRRTGPGAFST
;
A
#
# COMPACT_ATOMS: atom_id res chain seq x y z
N MET A 1 -41.53 2.21 62.41
CA MET A 1 -41.11 2.46 61.01
C MET A 1 -40.07 3.58 61.01
N ALA A 2 -38.80 3.28 60.74
CA ALA A 2 -37.74 4.29 60.65
C ALA A 2 -37.72 4.90 59.23
N PRO A 3 -37.45 6.20 59.06
CA PRO A 3 -37.46 6.82 57.75
C PRO A 3 -36.20 6.43 56.96
N ILE A 4 -36.41 5.82 55.79
CA ILE A 4 -35.36 5.54 54.80
C ILE A 4 -34.87 6.88 54.24
N LYS A 5 -33.69 7.34 54.69
CA LYS A 5 -32.97 8.46 54.06
C LYS A 5 -32.57 8.06 52.64
N LYS A 6 -33.26 8.60 51.63
CA LYS A 6 -32.79 8.61 50.24
C LYS A 6 -31.42 9.31 50.19
N SER A 7 -30.38 8.57 49.80
CA SER A 7 -29.01 9.08 49.66
C SER A 7 -28.89 10.06 48.49
N LYS A 8 -29.14 11.34 48.77
CA LYS A 8 -28.80 12.45 47.86
C LYS A 8 -27.31 12.78 48.02
N LYS A 9 -26.43 11.86 47.63
CA LYS A 9 -24.98 11.97 47.92
C LYS A 9 -24.18 11.34 46.79
N ASP A 10 -24.00 12.04 45.67
CA ASP A 10 -22.96 11.73 44.65
C ASP A 10 -22.77 12.82 43.58
N ALA A 11 -23.76 13.68 43.32
CA ALA A 11 -23.65 14.73 42.30
C ALA A 11 -22.50 15.74 42.56
N ASN A 12 -22.22 16.05 43.83
CA ASN A 12 -21.16 17.00 44.21
C ASN A 12 -19.73 16.43 44.00
N SER A 13 -19.57 15.10 43.97
CA SER A 13 -18.26 14.46 43.75
C SER A 13 -17.90 14.35 42.27
N ILE A 14 -18.91 14.25 41.39
CA ILE A 14 -18.73 14.20 39.94
C ILE A 14 -18.38 15.59 39.40
N ASN A 15 -19.07 16.63 39.89
CA ASN A 15 -18.81 18.01 39.45
C ASN A 15 -17.39 18.49 39.83
N SER A 16 -16.88 18.10 41.00
CA SER A 16 -15.52 18.42 41.41
C SER A 16 -14.47 17.65 40.60
N LYS A 17 -14.70 16.36 40.30
CA LYS A 17 -13.86 15.59 39.37
C LYS A 17 -13.86 16.21 37.97
N LEU A 18 -15.01 16.64 37.47
CA LEU A 18 -15.12 17.31 36.18
C LEU A 18 -14.32 18.61 36.13
N ALA A 19 -14.41 19.44 37.17
CA ALA A 19 -13.63 20.67 37.26
C ALA A 19 -12.12 20.41 37.22
N LEU A 20 -11.65 19.34 37.87
CA LEU A 20 -10.25 18.93 37.81
C LEU A 20 -9.83 18.46 36.41
N VAL A 21 -10.66 17.64 35.75
CA VAL A 21 -10.34 17.15 34.39
C VAL A 21 -10.35 18.31 33.39
N LEU A 22 -11.27 19.27 33.53
CA LEU A 22 -11.28 20.51 32.74
C LEU A 22 -10.01 21.35 32.95
N LYS A 23 -9.56 21.51 34.21
CA LYS A 23 -8.31 22.23 34.52
C LYS A 23 -7.08 21.52 33.96
N SER A 24 -7.12 20.19 33.81
CA SER A 24 -6.03 19.41 33.21
C SER A 24 -5.96 19.49 31.67
N GLY A 25 -7.00 20.01 31.02
CA GLY A 25 -7.09 20.13 29.55
C GLY A 25 -7.27 18.81 28.79
N LYS A 26 -7.32 17.65 29.47
CA LYS A 26 -7.50 16.32 28.85
C LYS A 26 -8.97 16.00 28.56
N VAL A 27 -9.71 16.94 27.98
CA VAL A 27 -11.14 16.77 27.61
C VAL A 27 -11.33 17.11 26.15
N VAL A 28 -12.17 16.33 25.47
CA VAL A 28 -12.59 16.61 24.10
C VAL A 28 -14.11 16.79 24.09
N MET A 29 -14.56 17.96 23.65
CA MET A 29 -15.99 18.30 23.56
C MET A 29 -16.45 18.31 22.09
N GLY A 30 -17.75 18.05 21.90
CA GLY A 30 -18.39 18.05 20.59
C GLY A 30 -18.40 16.68 19.91
N TYR A 31 -19.57 16.32 19.35
CA TYR A 31 -19.86 14.99 18.83
C TYR A 31 -18.80 14.45 17.85
N LYS A 32 -18.39 15.22 16.82
CA LYS A 32 -17.38 14.76 15.84
C LYS A 32 -16.01 14.49 16.48
N SER A 33 -15.63 15.31 17.46
CA SER A 33 -14.33 15.22 18.12
C SER A 33 -14.29 14.06 19.13
N THR A 34 -15.39 13.87 19.86
CA THR A 34 -15.60 12.70 20.73
C THR A 34 -15.59 11.40 19.91
N LEU A 35 -16.29 11.37 18.78
CA LEU A 35 -16.33 10.21 17.88
C LEU A 35 -14.93 9.87 17.31
N LYS A 36 -14.11 10.88 16.98
CA LYS A 36 -12.71 10.68 16.56
C LYS A 36 -11.86 10.13 17.70
N SER A 37 -12.03 10.67 18.91
CA SER A 37 -11.30 10.23 20.10
C SER A 37 -11.66 8.80 20.50
N LEU A 38 -12.94 8.45 20.36
CA LEU A 38 -13.47 7.11 20.57
C LEU A 38 -12.89 6.11 19.57
N ARG A 39 -12.93 6.41 18.26
CA ARG A 39 -12.32 5.58 17.20
C ARG A 39 -10.82 5.39 17.36
N SER A 40 -10.13 6.37 17.95
CA SER A 40 -8.68 6.27 18.22
C SER A 40 -8.34 5.51 19.51
N GLY A 41 -9.33 5.01 20.25
CA GLY A 41 -9.13 4.30 21.53
C GLY A 41 -8.58 5.20 22.65
N LYS A 42 -8.65 6.53 22.50
CA LYS A 42 -8.13 7.50 23.48
C LYS A 42 -9.17 7.89 24.55
N ALA A 43 -10.46 7.74 24.23
CA ALA A 43 -11.54 8.05 25.15
C ALA A 43 -11.70 6.94 26.19
N LYS A 44 -11.60 7.29 27.47
CA LYS A 44 -11.82 6.35 28.60
C LYS A 44 -13.19 6.51 29.25
N LEU A 45 -13.82 7.65 29.07
CA LEU A 45 -15.13 7.99 29.62
C LEU A 45 -15.82 8.95 28.64
N ILE A 46 -17.08 8.70 28.34
CA ILE A 46 -17.95 9.60 27.57
C ILE A 46 -19.09 10.05 28.47
N LEU A 47 -19.39 11.34 28.43
CA LEU A 47 -20.54 11.93 29.11
C LEU A 47 -21.49 12.47 28.06
N ILE A 48 -22.73 11.98 28.07
CA ILE A 48 -23.78 12.37 27.14
C ILE A 48 -24.79 13.21 27.91
N ALA A 49 -25.12 14.39 27.38
CA ALA A 49 -26.17 15.23 27.96
C ALA A 49 -27.54 14.61 27.70
N GLY A 50 -28.46 14.71 28.67
CA GLY A 50 -29.80 14.11 28.58
C GLY A 50 -30.67 14.67 27.44
N ASN A 51 -30.35 15.85 26.92
CA ASN A 51 -31.06 16.51 25.81
C ASN A 51 -30.47 16.18 24.41
N THR A 52 -29.52 15.25 24.32
CA THR A 52 -28.90 14.89 23.03
C THR A 52 -29.92 14.14 22.15
N PRO A 53 -30.02 14.41 20.83
CA PRO A 53 -30.92 13.68 19.95
C PRO A 53 -30.69 12.16 20.03
N PRO A 54 -31.77 11.34 20.01
CA PRO A 54 -31.68 9.90 20.28
C PRO A 54 -30.74 9.18 19.31
N LEU A 55 -30.70 9.61 18.04
CA LEU A 55 -29.81 9.03 17.02
C LEU A 55 -28.31 9.16 17.37
N ARG A 56 -27.89 10.33 17.86
CA ARG A 56 -26.47 10.54 18.25
C ARG A 56 -26.12 9.82 19.54
N LYS A 57 -27.12 9.69 20.42
CA LYS A 57 -26.97 8.94 21.67
C LYS A 57 -26.75 7.46 21.36
N SER A 58 -27.58 6.85 20.50
CA SER A 58 -27.41 5.45 20.09
C SER A 58 -26.09 5.19 19.36
N GLU A 59 -25.60 6.14 18.55
CA GLU A 59 -24.30 6.01 17.88
C GLU A 59 -23.12 6.02 18.86
N LEU A 60 -23.20 6.81 19.95
CA LEU A 60 -22.16 6.86 20.97
C LEU A 60 -22.23 5.65 21.93
N GLU A 61 -23.44 5.20 22.26
CA GLU A 61 -23.67 4.02 23.10
C GLU A 61 -23.37 2.71 22.37
N GLY A 62 -23.54 2.68 21.04
CA GLY A 62 -23.29 1.50 20.22
C GLY A 62 -21.81 1.16 20.01
N VAL A 63 -20.88 2.06 20.39
CA VAL A 63 -19.44 1.78 20.33
C VAL A 63 -18.97 1.33 21.71
N THR A 64 -18.91 0.01 21.90
CA THR A 64 -18.50 -0.63 23.16
C THR A 64 -16.98 -0.76 23.24
N GLU A 65 -16.37 -1.29 22.19
CA GLU A 65 -14.94 -1.56 22.14
C GLU A 65 -14.32 -1.12 20.81
N CYS A 66 -13.11 -0.56 20.89
CA CYS A 66 -12.28 -0.25 19.72
C CYS A 66 -10.97 -1.01 19.86
N PHE A 67 -10.75 -1.98 18.97
CA PHE A 67 -9.51 -2.73 18.94
C PHE A 67 -8.33 -1.81 18.61
N LYS A 68 -7.26 -1.94 19.40
CA LYS A 68 -5.99 -1.28 19.10
C LYS A 68 -5.33 -1.96 17.89
N PRO A 69 -4.50 -1.23 17.12
CA PRO A 69 -3.76 -1.84 16.03
C PRO A 69 -2.72 -2.81 16.60
N GLU A 70 -3.01 -4.10 16.47
CA GLU A 70 -2.10 -5.20 16.83
C GLU A 70 -1.39 -5.71 15.57
N THR A 71 -0.12 -6.11 15.71
CA THR A 71 0.59 -6.80 14.62
C THR A 71 -0.04 -8.17 14.38
N LEU A 72 -0.20 -8.58 13.12
CA LEU A 72 -0.80 -9.87 12.76
C LEU A 72 -2.26 -10.03 13.25
N TRP A 73 -2.99 -8.92 13.37
CA TRP A 73 -4.39 -8.94 13.74
C TRP A 73 -5.22 -9.68 12.68
N TRP A 74 -6.16 -10.52 13.15
CA TRP A 74 -7.15 -11.18 12.32
C TRP A 74 -8.53 -11.09 12.99
N PHE A 75 -9.59 -11.07 12.18
CA PHE A 75 -10.94 -10.96 12.68
C PHE A 75 -11.46 -12.33 13.14
N ASN A 76 -11.65 -12.51 14.45
CA ASN A 76 -12.29 -13.70 15.01
C ASN A 76 -13.81 -13.50 15.14
N PRO A 77 -14.64 -14.02 14.22
CA PRO A 77 -16.07 -13.80 14.29
C PRO A 77 -16.71 -14.43 15.53
N ILE A 78 -16.19 -15.58 16.01
CA ILE A 78 -16.81 -16.31 17.13
C ILE A 78 -16.74 -15.49 18.41
N GLU A 79 -15.57 -14.95 18.74
CA GLU A 79 -15.36 -14.16 19.96
C GLU A 79 -16.18 -12.87 19.94
N VAL A 80 -16.29 -12.23 18.78
CA VAL A 80 -17.11 -11.03 18.62
C VAL A 80 -18.59 -11.36 18.77
N LEU A 81 -19.07 -12.46 18.18
CA LEU A 81 -20.47 -12.86 18.32
C LEU A 81 -20.79 -13.35 19.74
N THR A 82 -19.90 -14.11 20.39
CA THR A 82 -20.15 -14.61 21.76
C THR A 82 -20.09 -13.51 22.81
N SER A 83 -19.17 -12.54 22.65
CA SER A 83 -19.08 -11.40 23.56
C SER A 83 -20.25 -10.42 23.45
N GLN A 84 -20.90 -10.32 22.28
CA GLN A 84 -21.98 -9.36 22.04
C GLN A 84 -23.39 -9.97 22.06
N LEU A 85 -23.57 -11.24 21.68
CA LEU A 85 -24.89 -11.88 21.50
C LEU A 85 -25.12 -13.11 22.39
N PHE A 86 -24.06 -13.81 22.83
CA PHE A 86 -24.18 -15.07 23.58
C PHE A 86 -23.43 -15.04 24.92
N THR A 87 -23.55 -13.96 25.69
CA THR A 87 -23.12 -13.92 27.11
C THR A 87 -23.98 -14.86 27.98
N GLY A 88 -23.96 -16.17 27.68
CA GLY A 88 -24.70 -17.20 28.42
C GLY A 88 -24.99 -18.52 27.69
N ALA A 89 -24.77 -18.66 26.36
CA ALA A 89 -25.10 -19.89 25.64
C ALA A 89 -23.90 -20.43 24.84
N VAL A 90 -23.38 -21.59 25.25
CA VAL A 90 -22.31 -22.31 24.56
C VAL A 90 -22.94 -23.29 23.59
N ILE A 91 -22.89 -22.99 22.30
CA ILE A 91 -23.26 -23.93 21.24
C ILE A 91 -21.97 -24.51 20.67
N ALA A 92 -21.82 -25.83 20.74
CA ALA A 92 -20.69 -26.52 20.14
C ALA A 92 -20.70 -26.31 18.62
N LEU A 93 -19.67 -25.65 18.09
CA LEU A 93 -19.57 -25.36 16.66
C LEU A 93 -19.07 -26.60 15.89
N PRO A 94 -19.70 -26.95 14.76
CA PRO A 94 -19.30 -28.07 13.91
C PRO A 94 -17.91 -27.85 13.28
N GLN A 95 -17.19 -28.95 13.02
CA GLN A 95 -15.78 -28.94 12.60
C GLN A 95 -15.51 -28.35 11.21
N GLU A 96 -16.55 -28.09 10.42
CA GLU A 96 -16.41 -27.42 9.12
C GLU A 96 -16.05 -25.93 9.28
N VAL A 97 -16.52 -25.30 10.36
CA VAL A 97 -16.31 -23.86 10.61
C VAL A 97 -14.86 -23.59 11.03
N THR A 98 -14.26 -24.46 11.83
CA THR A 98 -12.87 -24.29 12.29
C THR A 98 -11.87 -24.33 11.13
N THR A 99 -12.15 -25.13 10.09
CA THR A 99 -11.30 -25.23 8.89
C THR A 99 -11.34 -23.95 8.05
N ILE A 100 -12.51 -23.30 7.93
CA ILE A 100 -12.63 -22.04 7.20
C ILE A 100 -11.96 -20.90 7.99
N LEU A 101 -12.13 -20.89 9.31
CA LEU A 101 -11.54 -19.87 10.18
C LEU A 101 -10.00 -19.90 10.16
N THR A 102 -9.38 -21.08 10.09
CA THR A 102 -7.91 -21.19 10.00
C THR A 102 -7.39 -20.67 8.67
N VAL A 103 -8.06 -20.95 7.55
CA VAL A 103 -7.72 -20.39 6.23
C VAL A 103 -7.86 -18.87 6.24
N LEU A 104 -8.93 -18.34 6.84
CA LEU A 104 -9.16 -16.89 6.92
C LEU A 104 -8.09 -16.19 7.77
N ARG A 105 -7.75 -16.76 8.93
CA ARG A 105 -6.66 -16.26 9.78
C ARG A 105 -5.33 -16.24 9.02
N LEU A 106 -5.00 -17.35 8.35
CA LEU A 106 -3.75 -17.49 7.60
C LEU A 106 -3.67 -16.46 6.47
N ALA A 107 -4.75 -16.26 5.72
CA ALA A 107 -4.81 -15.28 4.63
C ALA A 107 -4.53 -13.85 5.12
N GLN A 108 -5.14 -13.44 6.23
CA GLN A 108 -4.94 -12.11 6.81
C GLN A 108 -3.50 -11.91 7.34
N GLN A 109 -2.92 -12.93 7.98
CA GLN A 109 -1.54 -12.88 8.48
C GLN A 109 -0.53 -12.85 7.32
N ILE A 110 -0.74 -13.64 6.27
CA ILE A 110 0.10 -13.63 5.06
C ILE A 110 0.02 -12.27 4.38
N MET A 111 -1.18 -11.69 4.23
CA MET A 111 -1.36 -10.36 3.67
C MET A 111 -0.55 -9.30 4.44
N PHE A 112 -0.63 -9.31 5.77
CA PHE A 112 0.15 -8.39 6.61
C PHE A 112 1.65 -8.62 6.45
N GLY A 113 2.09 -9.88 6.40
CA GLY A 113 3.48 -10.25 6.16
C GLY A 113 4.03 -9.74 4.83
N PHE A 114 3.26 -9.86 3.75
CA PHE A 114 3.66 -9.39 2.42
C PHE A 114 3.73 -7.87 2.31
N PHE A 115 2.81 -7.13 2.95
CA PHE A 115 2.93 -5.67 3.00
C PHE A 115 4.15 -5.23 3.81
N LEU A 116 4.44 -5.89 4.95
CA LEU A 116 5.60 -5.55 5.76
C LEU A 116 6.91 -5.89 5.05
N SER A 117 7.00 -7.06 4.41
CA SER A 117 8.18 -7.44 3.64
C SER A 117 8.39 -6.49 2.45
N GLY A 118 7.33 -6.10 1.74
CA GLY A 118 7.41 -5.12 0.66
C GLY A 118 7.93 -3.75 1.13
N ILE A 119 7.42 -3.23 2.24
CA ILE A 119 7.93 -1.97 2.81
C ILE A 119 9.42 -2.07 3.18
N CYS A 120 9.84 -3.18 3.79
CA CYS A 120 11.24 -3.41 4.11
C CYS A 120 12.11 -3.51 2.85
N LEU A 121 11.65 -4.25 1.83
CA LEU A 121 12.34 -4.37 0.55
C LEU A 121 12.44 -3.00 -0.14
N ALA A 122 11.36 -2.23 -0.22
CA ALA A 122 11.35 -0.88 -0.78
C ALA A 122 12.32 0.07 -0.05
N PHE A 123 12.40 -0.02 1.29
CA PHE A 123 13.35 0.78 2.07
C PHE A 123 14.80 0.42 1.77
N VAL A 124 15.13 -0.88 1.71
CA VAL A 124 16.47 -1.33 1.31
C VAL A 124 16.78 -0.91 -0.12
N MET A 125 15.83 -1.08 -1.03
CA MET A 125 15.97 -0.70 -2.44
C MET A 125 16.19 0.81 -2.62
N LEU A 126 15.57 1.64 -1.80
CA LEU A 126 15.81 3.08 -1.79
C LEU A 126 17.28 3.41 -1.46
N LEU A 127 17.87 2.74 -0.47
CA LEU A 127 19.27 2.94 -0.09
C LEU A 127 20.23 2.37 -1.14
N VAL A 128 19.96 1.17 -1.64
CA VAL A 128 20.82 0.51 -2.64
C VAL A 128 20.76 1.24 -3.98
N SER A 129 19.61 1.82 -4.36
CA SER A 129 19.49 2.63 -5.58
C SER A 129 20.40 3.85 -5.58
N ALA A 130 20.59 4.51 -4.42
CA ALA A 130 21.52 5.62 -4.29
C ALA A 130 22.99 5.19 -4.50
N VAL A 131 23.36 4.01 -4.00
CA VAL A 131 24.72 3.44 -4.16
C VAL A 131 24.94 2.89 -5.57
N ALA A 132 23.90 2.34 -6.20
CA ALA A 132 23.97 1.74 -7.52
C ALA A 132 24.30 2.74 -8.64
N MET A 133 24.07 4.04 -8.44
CA MET A 133 24.55 5.08 -9.36
C MET A 133 26.08 5.06 -9.55
N ARG A 134 26.82 4.49 -8.59
CA ARG A 134 28.28 4.37 -8.64
C ARG A 134 28.78 3.06 -9.28
N SER A 135 27.94 2.02 -9.37
CA SER A 135 28.36 0.72 -9.90
C SER A 135 27.28 0.07 -10.76
N ARG A 136 27.59 -0.05 -12.07
CA ARG A 136 26.71 -0.60 -13.10
C ARG A 136 26.36 -2.09 -12.91
N TRP A 137 27.07 -2.79 -12.02
CA TRP A 137 26.82 -4.21 -11.73
C TRP A 137 25.54 -4.44 -10.90
N TRP A 138 25.02 -3.39 -10.24
CA TRP A 138 23.84 -3.50 -9.39
C TRP A 138 22.51 -3.44 -10.14
N SER A 139 22.50 -3.17 -11.45
CA SER A 139 21.26 -2.98 -12.21
C SER A 139 20.40 -4.24 -12.31
N LEU A 140 21.03 -5.40 -12.53
CA LEU A 140 20.32 -6.68 -12.68
C LEU A 140 19.77 -7.19 -11.34
N PRO A 141 20.55 -7.23 -10.24
CA PRO A 141 20.00 -7.55 -8.92
C PRO A 141 18.86 -6.61 -8.50
N LEU A 142 19.01 -5.30 -8.72
CA LEU A 142 17.97 -4.32 -8.39
C LEU A 142 16.67 -4.57 -9.17
N ALA A 143 16.74 -4.91 -10.46
CA ALA A 143 15.54 -5.23 -11.24
C ALA A 143 14.81 -6.48 -10.71
N ILE A 144 15.55 -7.50 -10.26
CA ILE A 144 14.97 -8.73 -9.67
C ILE A 144 14.28 -8.41 -8.34
N PHE A 145 14.95 -7.65 -7.46
CA PHE A 145 14.35 -7.27 -6.17
C PHE A 145 13.14 -6.34 -6.34
N ALA A 146 13.19 -5.42 -7.31
CA ALA A 146 12.03 -4.57 -7.64
C ALA A 146 10.86 -5.39 -8.18
N PHE A 147 11.13 -6.42 -8.99
CA PHE A 147 10.09 -7.34 -9.46
C PHE A 147 9.46 -8.13 -8.31
N LEU A 148 10.29 -8.66 -7.39
CA LEU A 148 9.82 -9.39 -6.23
C LEU A 148 8.98 -8.50 -5.31
N ASP A 149 9.41 -7.26 -5.07
CA ASP A 149 8.66 -6.26 -4.30
C ASP A 149 7.30 -5.95 -4.95
N ALA A 150 7.30 -5.68 -6.25
CA ALA A 150 6.07 -5.48 -7.02
C ALA A 150 5.14 -6.68 -6.88
N LEU A 151 5.64 -7.91 -7.08
CA LEU A 151 4.84 -9.13 -6.95
C LEU A 151 4.22 -9.26 -5.55
N LEU A 152 5.01 -9.10 -4.49
CA LEU A 152 4.56 -9.24 -3.09
C LEU A 152 3.47 -8.21 -2.76
N VAL A 153 3.69 -6.93 -3.07
CA VAL A 153 2.73 -5.85 -2.77
C VAL A 153 1.45 -6.00 -3.60
N THR A 154 1.55 -6.46 -4.85
CA THR A 154 0.37 -6.68 -5.70
C THR A 154 -0.46 -7.87 -5.20
N VAL A 155 0.17 -8.99 -4.86
CA VAL A 155 -0.51 -10.17 -4.28
C VAL A 155 -1.18 -9.80 -2.95
N ALA A 156 -0.50 -9.04 -2.09
CA ALA A 156 -1.08 -8.55 -0.84
C ALA A 156 -2.31 -7.65 -1.08
N SER A 157 -2.26 -6.77 -2.08
CA SER A 157 -3.37 -5.89 -2.45
C SER A 157 -4.60 -6.66 -2.96
N ILE A 158 -4.37 -7.74 -3.73
CA ILE A 158 -5.44 -8.63 -4.20
C ILE A 158 -6.06 -9.37 -3.02
N LEU A 159 -5.24 -9.96 -2.15
CA LEU A 159 -5.70 -10.67 -0.94
C LEU A 159 -6.51 -9.73 -0.03
N GLY A 160 -6.02 -8.51 0.21
CA GLY A 160 -6.73 -7.53 1.03
C GLY A 160 -8.06 -7.08 0.44
N THR A 161 -8.13 -6.95 -0.89
CA THR A 161 -9.38 -6.66 -1.58
C THR A 161 -10.38 -7.82 -1.43
N ALA A 162 -9.92 -9.06 -1.67
CA ALA A 162 -10.75 -10.25 -1.53
C ALA A 162 -11.29 -10.40 -0.10
N MET A 163 -10.42 -10.30 0.92
CA MET A 163 -10.80 -10.45 2.32
C MET A 163 -11.82 -9.38 2.76
N SER A 164 -11.64 -8.14 2.31
CA SER A 164 -12.55 -7.06 2.69
C SER A 164 -13.94 -7.21 2.03
N VAL A 165 -13.99 -7.71 0.79
CA VAL A 165 -15.27 -7.98 0.10
C VAL A 165 -15.99 -9.17 0.74
N VAL A 166 -15.26 -10.25 1.04
CA VAL A 166 -15.82 -11.43 1.74
C VAL A 166 -16.36 -11.03 3.11
N ALA A 167 -15.61 -10.24 3.89
CA ALA A 167 -16.06 -9.76 5.20
C ALA A 167 -17.35 -8.94 5.09
N LYS A 168 -17.45 -8.04 4.11
CA LYS A 168 -18.68 -7.28 3.87
C LYS A 168 -19.84 -8.20 3.53
N TYR A 169 -19.65 -9.11 2.58
CA TYR A 169 -20.68 -10.04 2.14
C TYR A 169 -21.18 -10.90 3.30
N ALA A 170 -20.26 -11.51 4.06
CA ALA A 170 -20.57 -12.34 5.22
C ALA A 170 -21.37 -11.58 6.29
N LEU A 171 -21.03 -10.31 6.55
CA LEU A 171 -21.74 -9.48 7.54
C LEU A 171 -23.11 -8.99 7.05
N THR A 172 -23.29 -8.82 5.73
CA THR A 172 -24.57 -8.37 5.14
C THR A 172 -25.50 -9.52 4.76
N ALA A 173 -25.01 -10.76 4.75
CA ALA A 173 -25.81 -11.93 4.38
C ALA A 173 -26.83 -12.34 5.45
N GLN A 174 -26.63 -11.91 6.71
CA GLN A 174 -27.57 -12.20 7.79
C GLN A 174 -28.78 -11.25 7.70
N SER A 175 -29.88 -11.67 7.08
CA SER A 175 -31.10 -10.85 6.92
C SER A 175 -31.84 -10.56 8.23
N GLU A 176 -31.61 -11.35 9.27
CA GLU A 176 -32.21 -11.22 10.61
C GLU A 176 -31.65 -10.03 11.40
N LEU A 177 -30.43 -9.59 11.09
CA LEU A 177 -29.86 -8.38 11.67
C LEU A 177 -29.66 -7.38 10.52
N ASN A 178 -30.35 -6.24 10.55
CA ASN A 178 -30.26 -5.18 9.55
C ASN A 178 -28.87 -4.48 9.57
N LEU A 179 -27.82 -5.24 9.27
CA LEU A 179 -26.41 -4.87 9.35
C LEU A 179 -25.94 -4.40 7.99
N ARG A 180 -25.53 -3.13 7.93
CA ARG A 180 -24.96 -2.53 6.72
C ARG A 180 -23.47 -2.32 6.93
N ALA A 181 -22.65 -3.23 6.39
CA ALA A 181 -21.20 -3.06 6.37
C ALA A 181 -20.79 -2.13 5.21
N SER A 182 -19.99 -1.10 5.52
CA SER A 182 -19.41 -0.20 4.52
C SER A 182 -17.88 -0.31 4.55
N LEU A 183 -17.27 -0.41 3.37
CA LEU A 183 -15.83 -0.40 3.23
C LEU A 183 -15.34 1.04 2.99
N GLY A 184 -14.26 1.42 3.66
CA GLY A 184 -13.62 2.71 3.45
C GLY A 184 -12.83 2.74 2.14
N ALA A 185 -13.34 3.46 1.12
CA ALA A 185 -12.67 3.59 -0.18
C ALA A 185 -11.25 4.18 -0.10
N ARG A 186 -10.98 5.02 0.91
CA ARG A 186 -9.66 5.64 1.11
C ARG A 186 -8.56 4.60 1.38
N MET A 187 -8.88 3.53 2.11
CA MET A 187 -7.92 2.46 2.40
C MET A 187 -7.52 1.74 1.11
N PHE A 188 -8.50 1.42 0.27
CA PHE A 188 -8.24 0.79 -1.04
C PHE A 188 -7.44 1.68 -1.96
N ALA A 189 -7.75 2.98 -2.00
CA ALA A 189 -6.99 3.92 -2.81
C ALA A 189 -5.51 3.92 -2.44
N PHE A 190 -5.16 4.05 -1.16
CA PHE A 190 -3.76 4.03 -0.73
C PHE A 190 -3.06 2.70 -1.01
N MET A 191 -3.75 1.59 -0.79
CA MET A 191 -3.23 0.24 -1.05
C MET A 191 -2.90 0.02 -2.54
N TRP A 192 -3.83 0.36 -3.43
CA TRP A 192 -3.64 0.18 -4.88
C TRP A 192 -2.69 1.20 -5.51
N VAL A 193 -2.62 2.42 -4.97
CA VAL A 193 -1.58 3.41 -5.36
C VAL A 193 -0.19 2.90 -5.02
N ALA A 194 -0.01 2.31 -3.83
CA ALA A 194 1.27 1.71 -3.45
C ALA A 194 1.66 0.56 -4.39
N SER A 195 0.74 -0.34 -4.69
CA SER A 195 0.94 -1.43 -5.66
C SER A 195 1.31 -0.91 -7.06
N THR A 196 0.64 0.13 -7.54
CA THR A 196 0.95 0.73 -8.84
C THR A 196 2.35 1.37 -8.83
N ALA A 197 2.73 2.03 -7.73
CA ALA A 197 4.05 2.64 -7.60
C ALA A 197 5.20 1.62 -7.63
N THR A 198 5.03 0.46 -6.98
CA THR A 198 6.06 -0.60 -7.00
C THR A 198 6.16 -1.26 -8.38
N ILE A 199 5.05 -1.43 -9.10
CA ILE A 199 5.05 -1.89 -10.49
C ILE A 199 5.80 -0.89 -11.41
N VAL A 200 5.52 0.41 -11.26
CA VAL A 200 6.24 1.45 -12.03
C VAL A 200 7.74 1.45 -11.71
N ALA A 201 8.10 1.33 -10.43
CA ALA A 201 9.50 1.22 -10.02
C ALA A 201 10.19 0.00 -10.66
N PHE A 202 9.52 -1.15 -10.71
CA PHE A 202 10.02 -2.33 -11.42
C PHE A 202 10.31 -2.04 -12.90
N PHE A 203 9.38 -1.42 -13.64
CA PHE A 203 9.61 -1.08 -15.04
C PHE A 203 10.79 -0.12 -15.24
N ILE A 204 10.93 0.89 -14.37
CA ILE A 204 12.06 1.82 -14.43
C ILE A 204 13.39 1.07 -14.26
N HIS A 205 13.49 0.20 -13.26
CA HIS A 205 14.70 -0.59 -13.02
C HIS A 205 14.97 -1.62 -14.13
N ALA A 206 13.92 -2.22 -14.70
CA ALA A 206 14.03 -3.15 -15.83
C ALA A 206 14.55 -2.47 -17.10
N ILE A 207 14.02 -1.28 -17.45
CA ILE A 207 14.45 -0.51 -18.62
C ILE A 207 15.91 -0.06 -18.46
N MET A 208 16.29 0.46 -17.29
CA MET A 208 17.67 0.88 -17.01
C MET A 208 18.67 -0.29 -17.06
N GLY A 209 18.25 -1.50 -16.68
CA GLY A 209 19.08 -2.71 -16.77
C GLY A 209 19.21 -3.25 -18.21
N CYS A 210 18.13 -3.22 -18.99
CA CYS A 210 18.07 -3.80 -20.33
C CYS A 210 18.57 -2.87 -21.44
N CYS A 211 18.32 -1.56 -21.36
CA CYS A 211 18.66 -0.60 -22.44
C CYS A 211 20.05 0.04 -22.29
N CYS A 212 20.74 -0.13 -21.16
CA CYS A 212 22.08 0.44 -20.92
C CYS A 212 23.23 -0.56 -21.08
N ARG A 213 22.95 -1.81 -21.51
CA ARG A 213 23.98 -2.78 -21.86
C ARG A 213 24.48 -2.46 -23.27
N ARG A 214 25.46 -1.56 -23.39
CA ARG A 214 26.14 -1.28 -24.67
C ARG A 214 26.53 -2.61 -25.34
N HIS A 215 26.00 -2.83 -26.54
CA HIS A 215 26.31 -4.00 -27.34
C HIS A 215 27.77 -3.92 -27.82
N PRO A 216 28.61 -4.97 -27.66
CA PRO A 216 30.02 -4.92 -28.02
C PRO A 216 30.31 -4.68 -29.52
N LEU A 217 29.29 -4.72 -30.39
CA LEU A 217 29.48 -4.52 -31.84
C LEU A 217 29.71 -3.07 -32.25
N ASP A 218 29.36 -2.09 -31.40
CA ASP A 218 29.57 -0.68 -31.74
C ASP A 218 31.04 -0.26 -31.59
N GLU A 219 31.79 -0.94 -30.71
CA GLU A 219 33.21 -0.67 -30.46
C GLU A 219 34.13 -1.21 -31.56
N ARG A 220 33.65 -2.14 -32.41
CA ARG A 220 34.38 -2.56 -33.62
C ARG A 220 34.28 -1.55 -34.75
N ARG A 221 33.24 -0.72 -34.80
CA ARG A 221 33.04 0.25 -35.89
C ARG A 221 33.98 1.45 -35.76
N THR A 222 34.29 1.86 -34.53
CA THR A 222 35.19 2.98 -34.23
C THR A 222 36.67 2.65 -34.31
N LYS A 223 37.07 1.36 -34.38
CA LYS A 223 38.47 0.94 -34.56
C LYS A 223 38.88 0.74 -36.02
N THR A 224 37.96 0.86 -36.98
CA THR A 224 38.21 0.59 -38.41
C THR A 224 38.22 1.85 -39.28
N GLU A 225 38.23 3.05 -38.68
CA GLU A 225 38.47 4.28 -39.43
C GLU A 225 39.98 4.57 -39.46
N PRO A 226 40.66 4.49 -40.62
CA PRO A 226 42.08 4.77 -40.70
C PRO A 226 42.31 6.28 -40.72
N THR A 227 43.10 6.76 -39.76
CA THR A 227 43.67 8.11 -39.71
C THR A 227 44.52 8.38 -40.95
N PRO A 228 44.36 9.49 -41.70
CA PRO A 228 45.27 9.83 -42.78
C PRO A 228 46.47 10.60 -42.20
N ASP A 229 47.56 9.90 -41.88
CA ASP A 229 48.86 10.52 -41.66
C ASP A 229 49.54 10.81 -43.00
N GLY A 230 49.95 12.06 -43.19
CA GLY A 230 50.77 12.47 -44.32
C GLY A 230 52.26 12.25 -44.07
N SER A 231 52.99 11.80 -45.10
CA SER A 231 54.20 12.48 -45.63
C SER A 231 54.99 11.63 -46.63
N GLN A 232 55.21 12.22 -47.82
CA GLN A 232 56.37 12.17 -48.74
C GLN A 232 56.92 10.82 -49.27
N ALA A 233 56.96 10.66 -50.60
CA ALA A 233 58.16 10.94 -51.42
C ALA A 233 58.02 10.56 -52.93
N THR A 234 58.33 11.53 -53.80
CA THR A 234 59.05 11.45 -55.10
C THR A 234 58.61 10.54 -56.26
N SER A 235 58.19 11.15 -57.39
CA SER A 235 58.88 11.07 -58.71
C SER A 235 58.26 12.06 -59.73
N GLU A 236 59.13 12.56 -60.61
CA GLU A 236 59.05 13.74 -61.48
C GLU A 236 58.18 13.58 -62.78
N PRO A 237 58.03 14.64 -63.62
CA PRO A 237 56.78 14.95 -64.30
C PRO A 237 56.77 14.61 -65.80
N THR A 238 55.59 14.30 -66.35
CA THR A 238 55.36 14.39 -67.81
C THR A 238 53.95 14.89 -68.08
N ALA A 239 53.84 16.18 -68.39
CA ALA A 239 52.65 16.81 -68.94
C ALA A 239 52.90 17.16 -70.41
N THR A 240 52.24 16.44 -71.31
CA THR A 240 51.99 16.76 -72.73
C THR A 240 50.84 15.84 -73.15
N THR A 241 49.80 16.16 -73.90
CA THR A 241 49.34 17.33 -74.67
C THR A 241 47.97 16.89 -75.25
N SER A 242 47.16 17.84 -75.70
CA SER A 242 46.10 17.68 -76.72
C SER A 242 44.64 17.53 -76.26
N THR A 243 44.06 18.70 -76.05
CA THR A 243 42.69 19.10 -76.39
C THR A 243 42.26 18.70 -77.83
N ARG A 244 41.16 17.93 -78.02
CA ARG A 244 40.21 18.06 -79.15
C ARG A 244 39.00 17.12 -78.94
N ARG A 245 37.79 17.61 -78.59
CA ARG A 245 36.67 18.11 -79.42
C ARG A 245 35.79 17.01 -80.05
N ARG A 246 34.46 17.27 -80.00
CA ARG A 246 33.35 16.86 -80.89
C ARG A 246 32.67 15.51 -80.59
N THR A 247 31.48 15.57 -79.98
CA THR A 247 30.12 15.53 -80.59
C THR A 247 29.61 14.11 -80.85
N GLY A 248 28.42 13.80 -80.30
CA GLY A 248 27.62 12.63 -80.71
C GLY A 248 27.29 12.64 -82.22
N PRO A 249 26.78 11.53 -82.78
CA PRO A 249 25.43 10.98 -82.54
C PRO A 249 25.49 9.47 -82.20
N GLY A 250 24.47 8.78 -81.66
CA GLY A 250 23.12 8.57 -82.18
C GLY A 250 23.09 7.39 -83.17
N ALA A 251 22.30 6.36 -82.82
CA ALA A 251 21.72 5.29 -83.67
C ALA A 251 22.35 3.87 -83.69
N PHE A 252 21.59 2.92 -83.12
CA PHE A 252 20.93 1.76 -83.77
C PHE A 252 21.55 0.34 -83.77
N SER A 253 20.62 -0.62 -83.63
CA SER A 253 20.62 -2.05 -83.96
C SER A 253 21.31 -3.03 -82.99
N THR A 254 20.72 -4.15 -82.57
CA THR A 254 19.54 -4.93 -83.02
C THR A 254 18.85 -5.60 -81.83
#